data_AF-A0A7T0KL66-F1
#
_entry.id   AF-A0A7T0KL66-F1
#
_cell.length_a   1.000
_cell.length_b   1.000
_cell.length_c   1.000
_cell.angle_alpha   90.00
_cell.angle_beta   90.00
_cell.angle_gamma   90.00
#
_symmetry.space_group_name_H-M   'P 1'
#
loop_
_entity.id
_entity.type
_entity.pdbx_description
1 polymer ?
#
loop_
_entity_poly.entity_id
_entity_poly.type
_entity_poly.pdbx_seq_one_letter_code
_entity_poly.pdbx_strand_id
1 'polypeptide(L)'
;MKKLPESSSSLKIPGSSSNDYSDVPMKHDNNALRSALVVFSSVGLIAGCTSPDHHADAIPEKVDTASAYSAEFAQIQKTAHSDLGKSIVNDSQITEQEILELQSAFEDCMAQNGFPGTDVDSLDGALLIPDHGGPMENVDLTQKRCEAETDWGDIQFLFNKITDNPENIPIEELMARCLRRHGAVSEDYTSEDYLAAEAEYHAYIMLSDDEKKEAAKHLNFISDDGPQILMDCQRHMSE
;
A
#
# COMPACT_ATOMS: atom_id res chain seq x y z
N MET A 1 -52.92 5.51 29.03
CA MET A 1 -51.52 5.29 28.60
C MET A 1 -51.20 6.36 27.55
N LYS A 2 -50.06 7.04 27.72
CA LYS A 2 -49.70 8.32 27.07
C LYS A 2 -49.37 8.15 25.57
N LYS A 3 -49.82 9.10 24.76
CA LYS A 3 -49.35 9.35 23.38
C LYS A 3 -47.89 9.81 23.40
N LEU A 4 -47.07 9.28 22.50
CA LEU A 4 -45.76 9.83 22.13
C LEU A 4 -45.92 10.73 20.89
N PRO A 5 -45.30 11.91 20.83
CA PRO A 5 -45.39 12.81 19.70
C PRO A 5 -44.33 12.54 18.63
N GLU A 6 -44.73 12.73 17.37
CA GLU A 6 -43.85 12.93 16.21
C GLU A 6 -43.03 14.22 16.39
N SER A 7 -41.75 14.18 16.03
CA SER A 7 -40.97 15.38 15.75
C SER A 7 -39.97 15.08 14.64
N SER A 8 -40.29 15.61 13.47
CA SER A 8 -39.40 15.83 12.35
C SER A 8 -38.43 16.97 12.68
N SER A 9 -37.16 16.83 12.30
CA SER A 9 -36.23 17.95 12.21
C SER A 9 -35.25 17.69 11.08
N SER A 10 -35.50 18.36 9.96
CA SER A 10 -34.61 18.47 8.81
C SER A 10 -33.35 19.23 9.20
N LEU A 11 -32.19 18.60 9.06
CA LEU A 11 -30.90 19.28 9.14
C LEU A 11 -30.57 19.87 7.77
N LYS A 12 -30.41 21.19 7.71
CA LYS A 12 -29.85 21.93 6.56
C LYS A 12 -28.32 21.84 6.63
N ILE A 13 -27.67 21.34 5.58
CA ILE A 13 -26.22 21.49 5.37
C ILE A 13 -26.00 22.68 4.42
N PRO A 14 -25.28 23.73 4.84
CA PRO A 14 -24.85 24.79 3.93
C PRO A 14 -23.43 24.55 3.40
N GLY A 15 -23.27 24.69 2.08
CA GLY A 15 -22.14 25.42 1.49
C GLY A 15 -20.91 24.61 1.07
N SER A 16 -20.91 24.18 -0.20
CA SER A 16 -19.72 23.87 -0.98
C SER A 16 -18.84 25.12 -1.18
N SER A 17 -17.53 25.00 -0.99
CA SER A 17 -16.57 25.91 -1.62
C SER A 17 -15.51 25.09 -2.36
N SER A 18 -15.67 25.05 -3.68
CA SER A 18 -14.68 24.67 -4.67
C SER A 18 -13.49 25.65 -4.61
N ASN A 19 -12.29 25.19 -4.31
CA ASN A 19 -11.08 25.95 -4.59
C ASN A 19 -10.36 25.34 -5.80
N ASP A 20 -10.45 26.13 -6.87
CA ASP A 20 -9.74 26.09 -8.13
C ASP A 20 -8.24 26.28 -7.88
N TYR A 21 -7.42 25.31 -8.24
CA TYR A 21 -5.95 25.41 -8.27
C TYR A 21 -5.49 25.16 -9.71
N SER A 22 -5.76 26.14 -10.56
CA SER A 22 -5.12 26.27 -11.87
C SER A 22 -3.89 27.17 -11.75
N ASP A 23 -2.84 26.83 -12.50
CA ASP A 23 -1.63 27.63 -12.82
C ASP A 23 -0.40 27.53 -11.89
N VAL A 24 0.43 26.50 -12.14
CA VAL A 24 1.90 26.61 -11.96
C VAL A 24 2.58 26.28 -13.30
N PRO A 25 3.22 27.25 -13.98
CA PRO A 25 3.98 26.96 -15.19
C PRO A 25 5.32 26.28 -14.86
N MET A 26 5.48 25.03 -15.29
CA MET A 26 6.76 24.32 -15.33
C MET A 26 7.69 24.95 -16.37
N LYS A 27 8.87 25.38 -15.92
CA LYS A 27 9.95 25.88 -16.75
C LYS A 27 10.82 24.70 -17.21
N HIS A 28 10.67 24.29 -18.47
CA HIS A 28 11.54 23.29 -19.09
C HIS A 28 12.88 23.93 -19.47
N ASP A 29 13.93 23.66 -18.69
CA ASP A 29 15.30 23.94 -19.10
C ASP A 29 15.85 22.76 -19.92
N ASN A 30 15.86 22.94 -21.24
CA ASN A 30 16.51 22.07 -22.21
C ASN A 30 18.02 22.31 -22.20
N ASN A 31 18.79 21.40 -21.59
CA ASN A 31 20.24 21.33 -21.81
C ASN A 31 20.60 19.99 -22.47
N ALA A 32 20.49 20.00 -23.80
CA ALA A 32 21.26 19.14 -24.68
C ALA A 32 22.70 19.66 -24.73
N LEU A 33 23.70 18.77 -24.65
CA LEU A 33 25.12 18.92 -25.08
C LEU A 33 25.90 17.84 -24.29
N ARG A 34 26.76 16.95 -24.82
CA ARG A 34 27.35 16.69 -26.13
C ARG A 34 27.87 15.26 -26.11
N SER A 35 27.63 14.52 -27.19
CA SER A 35 28.36 13.31 -27.53
C SER A 35 29.83 13.63 -27.79
N ALA A 36 30.73 12.86 -27.19
CA ALA A 36 32.13 12.80 -27.59
C ALA A 36 32.52 11.32 -27.79
N LEU A 37 32.63 10.93 -29.06
CA LEU A 37 33.31 9.72 -29.49
C LEU A 37 34.79 9.81 -29.11
N VAL A 38 35.33 8.78 -28.46
CA VAL A 38 36.78 8.50 -28.47
C VAL A 38 36.97 7.01 -28.78
N VAL A 39 37.43 6.74 -30.00
CA VAL A 39 37.97 5.43 -30.43
C VAL A 39 39.45 5.42 -30.12
N PHE A 40 39.92 4.46 -29.33
CA PHE A 40 41.34 4.09 -29.27
C PHE A 40 41.48 2.57 -29.20
N SER A 41 41.90 1.97 -30.32
CA SER A 41 42.50 0.62 -30.36
C SER A 41 43.95 0.71 -29.92
N SER A 42 44.39 -0.17 -29.02
CA SER A 42 45.74 -0.77 -28.98
C SER A 42 45.83 -1.87 -27.92
N VAL A 43 46.21 -3.06 -28.36
CA VAL A 43 46.56 -4.25 -27.57
C VAL A 43 47.91 -4.06 -26.87
N GLY A 44 48.03 -4.45 -25.60
CA GLY A 44 49.30 -4.51 -24.86
C GLY A 44 49.19 -5.43 -23.63
N LEU A 45 50.03 -6.46 -23.58
CA LEU A 45 50.05 -7.57 -22.63
C LEU A 45 50.88 -7.27 -21.36
N ILE A 46 50.32 -7.68 -20.21
CA ILE A 46 50.91 -8.20 -18.95
C ILE A 46 51.77 -7.27 -18.07
N ALA A 47 51.25 -6.93 -16.88
CA ALA A 47 51.96 -6.98 -15.60
C ALA A 47 50.94 -6.99 -14.45
N GLY A 48 51.08 -7.93 -13.52
CA GLY A 48 50.12 -8.18 -12.44
C GLY A 48 50.10 -7.10 -11.36
N CYS A 49 48.89 -6.84 -10.85
CA CYS A 49 48.67 -6.32 -9.51
C CYS A 49 47.61 -7.20 -8.84
N THR A 50 48.01 -7.78 -7.71
CA THR A 50 47.17 -8.12 -6.55
C THR A 50 45.78 -7.49 -6.61
N SER A 51 44.75 -8.32 -6.77
CA SER A 51 43.39 -7.91 -6.48
C SER A 51 43.29 -7.66 -4.98
N PRO A 52 42.75 -6.52 -4.52
CA PRO A 52 42.10 -6.48 -3.23
C PRO A 52 40.99 -7.53 -3.26
N ASP A 53 40.78 -8.23 -2.15
CA ASP A 53 39.52 -8.93 -1.90
C ASP A 53 38.39 -7.90 -1.95
N HIS A 54 37.91 -7.61 -3.15
CA HIS A 54 36.53 -7.19 -3.33
C HIS A 54 35.73 -8.39 -2.86
N HIS A 55 35.34 -8.35 -1.58
CA HIS A 55 34.08 -8.92 -1.16
C HIS A 55 33.09 -8.62 -2.28
N ALA A 56 32.83 -9.63 -3.10
CA ALA A 56 31.67 -9.64 -3.95
C ALA A 56 30.55 -9.64 -2.92
N ASP A 57 30.06 -8.44 -2.60
CA ASP A 57 28.79 -8.27 -1.92
C ASP A 57 27.84 -9.21 -2.64
N ALA A 58 27.32 -10.19 -1.89
CA ALA A 58 26.40 -11.16 -2.40
C ALA A 58 25.32 -10.40 -3.18
N ILE A 59 25.07 -10.78 -4.42
CA ILE A 59 23.86 -10.36 -5.12
C ILE A 59 22.72 -10.64 -4.12
N PRO A 60 21.88 -9.65 -3.77
CA PRO A 60 20.80 -9.87 -2.84
C PRO A 60 20.06 -11.13 -3.26
N GLU A 61 20.03 -12.12 -2.38
CA GLU A 61 19.30 -13.36 -2.63
C GLU A 61 17.88 -12.95 -2.98
N LYS A 62 17.41 -13.30 -4.18
CA LYS A 62 16.05 -12.97 -4.62
C LYS A 62 15.11 -13.55 -3.57
N VAL A 63 14.34 -12.68 -2.91
CA VAL A 63 13.40 -13.09 -1.88
C VAL A 63 12.46 -14.14 -2.47
N ASP A 64 12.37 -15.29 -1.79
CA ASP A 64 11.43 -16.36 -2.14
C ASP A 64 10.05 -16.02 -1.56
N THR A 65 9.33 -15.15 -2.25
CA THR A 65 8.00 -14.67 -1.86
C THR A 65 6.99 -15.81 -1.72
N ALA A 66 7.12 -16.87 -2.53
CA ALA A 66 6.25 -18.04 -2.48
C ALA A 66 6.41 -18.79 -1.14
N SER A 67 7.64 -18.91 -0.64
CA SER A 67 7.89 -19.46 0.70
C SER A 67 7.39 -18.52 1.80
N ALA A 68 7.68 -17.23 1.69
CA ALA A 68 7.31 -16.22 2.69
C ALA A 68 5.79 -16.13 2.93
N TYR A 69 4.99 -16.25 1.86
CA TYR A 69 3.51 -16.17 1.89
C TYR A 69 2.82 -17.53 1.71
N SER A 70 3.52 -18.64 1.98
CA SER A 70 3.01 -19.99 1.72
C SER A 70 1.67 -20.31 2.41
N ALA A 71 1.43 -19.76 3.60
CA ALA A 71 0.17 -19.95 4.33
C ALA A 71 -1.00 -19.22 3.64
N GLU A 72 -0.77 -17.98 3.20
CA GLU A 72 -1.74 -17.18 2.45
C GLU A 72 -2.07 -17.82 1.09
N PHE A 73 -1.06 -18.25 0.34
CA PHE A 73 -1.28 -18.99 -0.91
C PHE A 73 -2.12 -20.26 -0.68
N ALA A 74 -1.77 -21.06 0.34
CA ALA A 74 -2.52 -22.26 0.67
C ALA A 74 -3.96 -21.98 1.14
N GLN A 75 -4.23 -20.78 1.66
CA GLN A 75 -5.58 -20.37 2.03
C GLN A 75 -6.38 -19.97 0.79
N ILE A 76 -5.84 -19.10 -0.06
CA ILE A 76 -6.55 -18.64 -1.27
C ILE A 76 -6.75 -19.79 -2.27
N GLN A 77 -5.78 -20.71 -2.41
CA GLN A 77 -5.96 -21.92 -3.22
C GLN A 77 -7.15 -22.79 -2.79
N LYS A 78 -7.57 -22.74 -1.52
CA LYS A 78 -8.73 -23.50 -1.02
C LYS A 78 -10.04 -22.77 -1.24
N THR A 79 -10.02 -21.43 -1.29
CA THR A 79 -11.22 -20.60 -1.37
C THR A 79 -11.51 -20.09 -2.78
N ALA A 80 -10.48 -19.99 -3.63
CA ALA A 80 -10.60 -19.58 -5.02
C ALA A 80 -11.57 -20.49 -5.78
N HIS A 81 -12.53 -19.89 -6.48
CA HIS A 81 -13.62 -20.62 -7.11
C HIS A 81 -13.88 -20.23 -8.57
N SER A 82 -13.52 -19.01 -8.97
CA SER A 82 -13.44 -18.65 -10.39
C SER A 82 -12.32 -19.43 -11.08
N ASP A 83 -12.49 -19.70 -12.38
CA ASP A 83 -11.46 -20.40 -13.15
C ASP A 83 -10.19 -19.54 -13.30
N LEU A 84 -10.35 -18.23 -13.44
CA LEU A 84 -9.24 -17.27 -13.46
C LEU A 84 -8.50 -17.25 -12.11
N GLY A 85 -9.20 -17.04 -11.01
CA GLY A 85 -8.61 -17.01 -9.67
C GLY A 85 -7.85 -18.30 -9.34
N LYS A 86 -8.42 -19.47 -9.65
CA LYS A 86 -7.72 -20.76 -9.50
C LYS A 86 -6.45 -20.84 -10.34
N SER A 87 -6.46 -20.32 -11.56
CA SER A 87 -5.29 -20.32 -12.43
C SER A 87 -4.17 -19.47 -11.84
N ILE A 88 -4.49 -18.26 -11.38
CA ILE A 88 -3.53 -17.29 -10.82
C ILE A 88 -2.83 -17.87 -9.59
N VAL A 89 -3.57 -18.47 -8.64
CA VAL A 89 -2.97 -18.89 -7.37
C VAL A 89 -2.29 -20.26 -7.42
N ASN A 90 -2.34 -20.97 -8.54
CA ASN A 90 -1.94 -22.38 -8.61
C ASN A 90 -0.43 -22.60 -8.47
N ASP A 91 0.41 -21.69 -8.95
CA ASP A 91 1.87 -21.80 -8.90
C ASP A 91 2.51 -21.03 -7.73
N SER A 92 1.68 -20.47 -6.85
CA SER A 92 2.10 -19.63 -5.73
C SER A 92 2.92 -18.41 -6.15
N GLN A 93 2.64 -17.88 -7.34
CA GLN A 93 3.18 -16.62 -7.83
C GLN A 93 2.02 -15.78 -8.39
N ILE A 94 1.97 -14.50 -8.04
CA ILE A 94 1.00 -13.56 -8.62
C ILE A 94 1.80 -12.52 -9.39
N THR A 95 1.50 -12.38 -10.67
CA THR A 95 2.15 -11.42 -11.56
C THR A 95 1.26 -10.20 -11.79
N GLU A 96 1.86 -9.08 -12.20
CA GLU A 96 1.11 -7.87 -12.58
C GLU A 96 0.10 -8.15 -13.69
N GLN A 97 0.47 -8.97 -14.68
CA GLN A 97 -0.41 -9.32 -15.79
C GLN A 97 -1.66 -10.08 -15.33
N GLU A 98 -1.50 -11.00 -14.37
CA GLU A 98 -2.63 -11.74 -13.78
C GLU A 98 -3.56 -10.82 -12.98
N ILE A 99 -3.00 -9.83 -12.29
CA ILE A 99 -3.80 -8.81 -11.61
C ILE A 99 -4.59 -7.98 -12.61
N LEU A 100 -3.98 -7.53 -13.70
CA LEU A 100 -4.71 -6.79 -14.75
C LEU A 100 -5.85 -7.61 -15.37
N GLU A 101 -5.67 -8.92 -15.54
CA GLU A 101 -6.74 -9.81 -16.00
C GLU A 101 -7.86 -9.94 -14.99
N LEU A 102 -7.53 -10.00 -13.70
CA LEU A 102 -8.50 -10.07 -12.61
C LEU A 102 -9.27 -8.75 -12.43
N GLN A 103 -8.60 -7.60 -12.59
CA GLN A 103 -9.20 -6.26 -12.64
C GLN A 103 -10.27 -6.20 -13.72
N SER A 104 -9.90 -6.59 -14.95
CA SER A 104 -10.83 -6.59 -16.08
C SER A 104 -12.05 -7.48 -15.82
N ALA A 105 -11.86 -8.65 -15.20
CA ALA A 105 -12.98 -9.53 -14.84
C ALA A 105 -13.92 -8.90 -13.79
N PHE A 106 -13.35 -8.20 -12.80
CA PHE A 106 -14.11 -7.47 -11.78
C PHE A 106 -14.90 -6.29 -12.39
N GLU A 107 -14.26 -5.46 -13.22
CA GLU A 107 -14.89 -4.34 -13.91
C GLU A 107 -16.05 -4.78 -14.81
N ASP A 108 -15.86 -5.87 -15.55
CA ASP A 108 -16.90 -6.48 -16.37
C ASP A 108 -18.10 -6.93 -15.52
N CYS A 109 -17.85 -7.51 -14.33
CA CYS A 109 -18.91 -7.86 -13.40
C CYS A 109 -19.67 -6.62 -12.91
N MET A 110 -18.95 -5.56 -12.52
CA MET A 110 -19.55 -4.30 -12.07
C MET A 110 -20.44 -3.68 -13.15
N ALA A 111 -19.94 -3.64 -14.39
CA ALA A 111 -20.68 -3.14 -15.55
C ALA A 111 -21.96 -3.94 -15.81
N GLN A 112 -21.89 -5.27 -15.77
CA GLN A 112 -23.05 -6.15 -15.95
C GLN A 112 -24.10 -5.99 -14.85
N ASN A 113 -23.70 -5.57 -13.65
CA ASN A 113 -24.58 -5.37 -12.51
C ASN A 113 -24.99 -3.90 -12.30
N GLY A 114 -24.88 -3.07 -13.33
CA GLY A 114 -25.46 -1.72 -13.37
C GLY A 114 -24.51 -0.58 -13.01
N PHE A 115 -23.21 -0.84 -12.90
CA PHE A 115 -22.17 0.14 -12.60
C PHE A 115 -21.13 0.22 -13.73
N PRO A 116 -21.54 0.53 -14.98
CA PRO A 116 -20.61 0.63 -16.11
C PRO A 116 -19.65 1.81 -15.93
N GLY A 117 -18.41 1.65 -16.38
CA GLY A 117 -17.37 2.66 -16.20
C GLY A 117 -16.74 2.65 -14.81
N THR A 118 -16.99 1.59 -14.02
CA THR A 118 -16.11 1.24 -12.90
C THR A 118 -14.73 0.96 -13.45
N ASP A 119 -13.72 1.50 -12.79
CA ASP A 119 -12.31 1.40 -13.16
C ASP A 119 -11.52 1.06 -11.90
N VAL A 120 -10.61 0.10 -12.01
CA VAL A 120 -9.60 -0.15 -10.98
C VAL A 120 -8.36 0.67 -11.36
N ASP A 121 -8.15 1.77 -10.64
CA ASP A 121 -6.98 2.59 -10.86
C ASP A 121 -5.74 1.87 -10.34
N SER A 122 -4.72 1.77 -11.19
CA SER A 122 -3.40 1.25 -10.88
C SER A 122 -3.36 -0.24 -10.42
N LEU A 123 -2.15 -0.72 -10.11
CA LEU A 123 -1.95 -2.07 -9.57
C LEU A 123 -2.27 -2.18 -8.07
N ASP A 124 -2.54 -1.07 -7.38
CA ASP A 124 -2.87 -1.05 -5.95
C ASP A 124 -4.33 -1.46 -5.66
N GLY A 125 -5.19 -1.48 -6.69
CA GLY A 125 -6.58 -1.90 -6.58
C GLY A 125 -7.55 -0.79 -6.17
N ALA A 126 -7.15 0.48 -6.26
CA ALA A 126 -8.03 1.61 -5.94
C ALA A 126 -9.26 1.64 -6.87
N LEU A 127 -10.47 1.73 -6.30
CA LEU A 127 -11.70 1.70 -7.10
C LEU A 127 -12.21 3.10 -7.41
N LEU A 128 -12.45 3.35 -8.69
CA LEU A 128 -13.15 4.53 -9.20
C LEU A 128 -14.52 4.09 -9.74
N ILE A 129 -15.58 4.46 -9.02
CA ILE A 129 -16.95 4.12 -9.40
C ILE A 129 -17.69 5.43 -9.72
N PRO A 130 -18.19 5.62 -10.96
CA PRO A 130 -18.96 6.81 -11.31
C PRO A 130 -20.24 6.95 -10.47
N ASP A 131 -20.67 8.19 -10.21
CA ASP A 131 -21.96 8.43 -9.57
C ASP A 131 -23.10 8.13 -10.55
N HIS A 132 -23.90 7.13 -10.22
CA HIS A 132 -25.08 6.71 -11.00
C HIS A 132 -26.42 7.18 -10.38
N GLY A 133 -26.40 8.01 -9.34
CA GLY A 133 -27.60 8.61 -8.75
C GLY A 133 -28.46 7.64 -7.92
N GLY A 134 -27.84 6.63 -7.31
CA GLY A 134 -28.49 5.61 -6.46
C GLY A 134 -27.93 5.54 -5.03
N PRO A 135 -28.51 4.70 -4.15
CA PRO A 135 -27.96 4.47 -2.81
C PRO A 135 -26.58 3.81 -2.87
N MET A 136 -25.62 4.31 -2.09
CA MET A 136 -24.28 3.72 -1.95
C MET A 136 -24.31 2.25 -1.52
N GLU A 137 -25.31 1.85 -0.74
CA GLU A 137 -25.49 0.46 -0.33
C GLU A 137 -25.60 -0.51 -1.52
N ASN A 138 -26.15 -0.07 -2.65
CA ASN A 138 -26.22 -0.90 -3.85
C ASN A 138 -24.85 -1.08 -4.51
N VAL A 139 -23.98 -0.06 -4.42
CA VAL A 139 -22.60 -0.14 -4.91
C VAL A 139 -21.84 -1.16 -4.06
N ASP A 140 -21.87 -1.02 -2.73
CA ASP A 140 -21.15 -1.90 -1.80
C ASP A 140 -21.58 -3.37 -1.93
N LEU A 141 -22.89 -3.62 -2.09
CA LEU A 141 -23.41 -4.96 -2.27
C LEU A 141 -22.96 -5.58 -3.60
N THR A 142 -22.96 -4.79 -4.67
CA THR A 142 -22.50 -5.26 -5.99
C THR A 142 -21.00 -5.46 -6.02
N GLN A 143 -20.22 -4.57 -5.41
CA GLN A 143 -18.78 -4.73 -5.25
C GLN A 143 -18.46 -6.04 -4.53
N LYS A 144 -19.03 -6.27 -3.33
CA LYS A 144 -18.80 -7.53 -2.58
C LYS A 144 -19.18 -8.77 -3.37
N ARG A 145 -20.26 -8.68 -4.15
CA ARG A 145 -20.69 -9.76 -5.03
C ARG A 145 -19.67 -10.02 -6.14
N CYS A 146 -19.20 -8.97 -6.81
CA CYS A 146 -18.23 -9.09 -7.88
C CYS A 146 -16.85 -9.54 -7.38
N GLU A 147 -16.41 -9.05 -6.21
CA GLU A 147 -15.23 -9.55 -5.49
C GLU A 147 -15.33 -11.05 -5.24
N ALA A 148 -16.47 -11.51 -4.73
CA ALA A 148 -16.72 -12.93 -4.54
C ALA A 148 -16.69 -13.65 -5.90
N GLU A 149 -17.53 -13.30 -6.87
CA GLU A 149 -17.66 -14.02 -8.14
C GLU A 149 -16.34 -14.14 -8.94
N THR A 150 -15.41 -13.20 -8.76
CA THR A 150 -14.13 -13.14 -9.50
C THR A 150 -12.91 -13.56 -8.69
N ASP A 151 -13.04 -13.77 -7.37
CA ASP A 151 -11.92 -13.89 -6.42
C ASP A 151 -10.99 -12.65 -6.36
N TRP A 152 -11.42 -11.50 -6.91
CA TRP A 152 -10.63 -10.27 -7.01
C TRP A 152 -10.04 -9.81 -5.67
N GLY A 153 -10.89 -9.68 -4.64
CA GLY A 153 -10.50 -9.05 -3.38
C GLY A 153 -9.35 -9.76 -2.66
N ASP A 154 -9.42 -11.08 -2.51
CA ASP A 154 -8.41 -11.85 -1.79
C ASP A 154 -7.08 -11.91 -2.55
N ILE A 155 -7.13 -12.06 -3.88
CA ILE A 155 -5.94 -12.17 -4.73
C ILE A 155 -5.24 -10.81 -4.84
N GLN A 156 -5.98 -9.73 -5.08
CA GLN A 156 -5.44 -8.36 -5.10
C GLN A 156 -4.81 -8.00 -3.75
N PHE A 157 -5.47 -8.35 -2.64
CA PHE A 157 -4.93 -8.11 -1.31
C PHE A 157 -3.60 -8.83 -1.08
N LEU A 158 -3.49 -10.10 -1.48
CA LEU A 158 -2.23 -10.84 -1.37
C LEU A 158 -1.14 -10.25 -2.28
N PHE A 159 -1.48 -9.83 -3.49
CA PHE A 159 -0.55 -9.17 -4.40
C PHE A 159 0.04 -7.88 -3.79
N ASN A 160 -0.81 -7.03 -3.19
CA ASN A 160 -0.36 -5.83 -2.49
C ASN A 160 0.58 -6.19 -1.32
N LYS A 161 0.22 -7.19 -0.49
CA LYS A 161 1.10 -7.66 0.60
C LYS A 161 2.47 -8.08 0.09
N ILE A 162 2.52 -8.86 -0.99
CA ILE A 162 3.78 -9.35 -1.58
C ILE A 162 4.60 -8.19 -2.16
N THR A 163 3.96 -7.22 -2.79
CA THR A 163 4.62 -6.06 -3.40
C THR A 163 5.20 -5.14 -2.33
N ASP A 164 4.44 -4.87 -1.26
CA ASP A 164 4.85 -3.97 -0.19
C ASP A 164 5.81 -4.63 0.81
N ASN A 165 5.72 -5.94 1.02
CA ASN A 165 6.50 -6.66 2.02
C ASN A 165 6.92 -8.04 1.51
N PRO A 166 7.81 -8.13 0.51
CA PRO A 166 8.15 -9.40 -0.14
C PRO A 166 8.71 -10.46 0.81
N GLU A 167 9.33 -10.03 1.92
CA GLU A 167 9.92 -10.90 2.94
C GLU A 167 8.91 -11.37 4.00
N ASN A 168 7.65 -10.89 3.95
CA ASN A 168 6.60 -11.13 4.95
C ASN A 168 7.08 -10.85 6.39
N ILE A 169 7.83 -9.75 6.57
CA ILE A 169 8.31 -9.30 7.89
C ILE A 169 7.10 -8.82 8.69
N PRO A 170 6.96 -9.18 9.98
CA PRO A 170 5.88 -8.67 10.81
C PRO A 170 5.83 -7.13 10.80
N ILE A 171 4.62 -6.56 10.69
CA ILE A 171 4.43 -5.10 10.51
C ILE A 171 5.04 -4.32 11.68
N GLU A 172 4.87 -4.83 12.90
CA GLU A 172 5.45 -4.27 14.11
C GLU A 172 6.99 -4.17 14.04
N GLU A 173 7.63 -5.12 13.36
CA GLU A 173 9.06 -5.13 13.16
C GLU A 173 9.47 -4.10 12.09
N LEU A 174 8.73 -4.00 10.99
CA LEU A 174 8.94 -2.96 9.97
C LEU A 174 8.78 -1.55 10.56
N MET A 175 7.73 -1.36 11.38
CA MET A 175 7.47 -0.09 12.05
C MET A 175 8.58 0.27 13.04
N ALA A 176 8.98 -0.67 13.91
CA ALA A 176 10.09 -0.44 14.82
C ALA A 176 11.40 -0.13 14.07
N ARG A 177 11.70 -0.85 12.98
CA ARG A 177 12.87 -0.59 12.12
C ARG A 177 12.81 0.81 11.48
N CYS A 178 11.66 1.23 10.95
CA CYS A 178 11.49 2.56 10.35
C CYS A 178 11.66 3.67 11.39
N LEU A 179 10.99 3.57 12.54
CA LEU A 179 11.07 4.56 13.60
C LEU A 179 12.51 4.74 14.13
N ARG A 180 13.27 3.65 14.28
CA ARG A 180 14.69 3.72 14.67
C ARG A 180 15.52 4.43 13.61
N ARG A 181 15.36 4.04 12.34
CA ARG A 181 16.11 4.58 11.20
C ARG A 181 15.97 6.09 11.05
N HIS A 182 14.79 6.61 11.35
CA HIS A 182 14.48 8.04 11.28
C HIS A 182 14.74 8.78 12.61
N GLY A 183 15.26 8.10 13.64
CA GLY A 183 15.57 8.69 14.94
C GLY A 183 14.34 9.15 15.71
N ALA A 184 13.17 8.58 15.43
CA ALA A 184 11.95 8.85 16.19
C ALA A 184 12.00 8.21 17.57
N VAL A 185 12.61 7.03 17.68
CA VAL A 185 12.74 6.23 18.92
C VAL A 185 14.19 5.84 19.16
N SER A 186 14.49 5.25 20.31
CA SER A 186 15.83 4.77 20.65
C SER A 186 16.26 3.56 19.80
N GLU A 187 17.57 3.37 19.63
CA GLU A 187 18.14 2.26 18.84
C GLU A 187 17.80 0.86 19.39
N ASP A 188 17.42 0.76 20.67
CA ASP A 188 16.98 -0.47 21.32
C ASP A 188 15.47 -0.72 21.25
N TYR A 189 14.69 0.18 20.63
CA TYR A 189 13.25 0.06 20.48
C TYR A 189 12.89 -1.21 19.68
N THR A 190 11.97 -2.02 20.21
CA THR A 190 11.62 -3.35 19.69
C THR A 190 10.24 -3.38 19.04
N SER A 191 9.92 -4.49 18.37
CA SER A 191 8.57 -4.77 17.86
C SER A 191 7.54 -4.85 18.99
N GLU A 192 7.92 -5.41 20.13
CA GLU A 192 7.08 -5.47 21.34
C GLU A 192 6.80 -4.08 21.92
N ASP A 193 7.78 -3.18 21.88
CA ASP A 193 7.59 -1.79 22.30
C ASP A 193 6.59 -1.09 21.37
N TYR A 194 6.65 -1.35 20.06
CA TYR A 194 5.68 -0.87 19.10
C TYR A 194 4.27 -1.41 19.38
N LEU A 195 4.12 -2.72 19.60
CA LEU A 195 2.82 -3.32 19.89
C LEU A 195 2.19 -2.80 21.20
N ALA A 196 3.02 -2.59 22.23
CA ALA A 196 2.57 -1.99 23.49
C ALA A 196 2.08 -0.55 23.25
N ALA A 197 2.84 0.23 22.48
CA ALA A 197 2.48 1.57 22.05
C ALA A 197 1.19 1.62 21.21
N GLU A 198 1.00 0.68 20.29
CA GLU A 198 -0.18 0.59 19.42
C GLU A 198 -1.45 0.22 20.21
N ALA A 199 -1.34 -0.68 21.19
CA ALA A 199 -2.43 -1.01 22.09
C ALA A 199 -2.91 0.23 22.88
N GLU A 200 -1.99 1.15 23.19
CA GLU A 200 -2.30 2.46 23.78
C GLU A 200 -2.82 3.46 22.72
N TYR A 201 -2.37 3.37 21.47
CA TYR A 201 -2.83 4.20 20.34
C TYR A 201 -4.31 3.99 19.96
N HIS A 202 -4.89 2.81 20.16
CA HIS A 202 -6.35 2.67 20.01
C HIS A 202 -7.15 3.52 21.01
N ALA A 203 -6.55 3.90 22.15
CA ALA A 203 -7.12 4.94 23.02
C ALA A 203 -6.84 6.36 22.48
N TYR A 204 -5.73 6.58 21.78
CA TYR A 204 -5.30 7.85 21.17
C TYR A 204 -6.31 8.43 20.16
N ILE A 205 -6.90 7.61 19.31
CA ILE A 205 -7.85 8.07 18.28
C ILE A 205 -9.13 8.69 18.88
N MET A 206 -9.41 8.42 20.15
CA MET A 206 -10.54 8.99 20.90
C MET A 206 -10.16 10.25 21.68
N LEU A 207 -8.91 10.69 21.60
CA LEU A 207 -8.36 11.83 22.34
C LEU A 207 -8.48 13.16 21.56
N SER A 208 -8.59 14.26 22.31
CA SER A 208 -8.47 15.62 21.79
C SER A 208 -7.04 15.95 21.34
N ASP A 209 -6.84 17.02 20.57
CA ASP A 209 -5.52 17.39 20.04
C ASP A 209 -4.46 17.68 21.13
N ASP A 210 -4.89 18.14 22.31
CA ASP A 210 -4.01 18.35 23.46
C ASP A 210 -3.63 17.01 24.14
N GLU A 211 -4.56 16.06 24.19
CA GLU A 211 -4.32 14.71 24.73
C GLU A 211 -3.48 13.86 23.77
N LYS A 212 -3.58 14.08 22.45
CA LYS A 212 -2.70 13.49 21.44
C LYS A 212 -1.23 13.87 21.65
N LYS A 213 -0.94 15.11 22.06
CA LYS A 213 0.42 15.53 22.42
C LYS A 213 0.96 14.83 23.66
N GLU A 214 0.09 14.49 24.62
CA GLU A 214 0.48 13.72 25.80
C GLU A 214 0.71 12.25 25.46
N ALA A 215 -0.19 11.66 24.68
CA ALA A 215 -0.08 10.28 24.23
C ALA A 215 1.14 10.03 23.31
N ALA A 216 1.60 11.02 22.55
CA ALA A 216 2.89 10.96 21.85
C ALA A 216 4.09 10.68 22.77
N LYS A 217 4.01 11.02 24.06
CA LYS A 217 5.05 10.71 25.06
C LYS A 217 5.04 9.24 25.48
N HIS A 218 3.90 8.57 25.37
CA HIS A 218 3.77 7.13 25.65
C HIS A 218 4.38 6.26 24.54
N LEU A 219 4.55 6.83 23.36
CA LEU A 219 5.24 6.20 22.22
C LEU A 219 6.78 6.26 22.33
N ASN A 220 7.31 6.73 23.47
CA ASN A 220 8.76 6.88 23.73
C ASN A 220 9.51 7.62 22.63
N PHE A 221 8.87 8.59 21.96
CA PHE A 221 9.55 9.37 20.95
C PHE A 221 10.67 10.21 21.58
N ILE A 222 11.87 10.09 21.02
CA ILE A 222 13.04 10.84 21.44
C ILE A 222 13.22 12.14 20.64
N SER A 223 12.37 12.37 19.64
CA SER A 223 12.33 13.59 18.82
C SER A 223 10.93 14.21 18.81
N ASP A 224 10.88 15.54 18.74
CA ASP A 224 9.62 16.30 18.64
C ASP A 224 8.86 15.98 17.34
N ASP A 225 9.57 15.53 16.31
CA ASP A 225 9.01 15.11 15.02
C ASP A 225 8.51 13.65 15.01
N GLY A 226 8.67 12.90 16.11
CA GLY A 226 8.32 11.48 16.22
C GLY A 226 6.91 11.12 15.73
N PRO A 227 5.85 11.88 16.07
CA PRO A 227 4.51 11.62 15.55
C PRO A 227 4.38 11.77 14.03
N GLN A 228 5.11 12.71 13.43
CA GLN A 228 5.10 12.89 11.97
C GLN A 228 5.88 11.73 11.31
N ILE A 229 7.00 11.34 11.89
CA ILE A 229 7.79 10.19 11.42
C ILE A 229 6.97 8.90 11.50
N LEU A 230 6.17 8.70 12.54
CA LEU A 230 5.25 7.55 12.63
C LEU A 230 4.27 7.52 11.45
N MET A 231 3.65 8.65 11.13
CA MET A 231 2.71 8.76 10.00
C MET A 231 3.39 8.50 8.65
N ASP A 232 4.64 8.93 8.50
CA ASP A 232 5.42 8.70 7.28
C ASP A 232 5.85 7.22 7.18
N CYS A 233 6.28 6.60 8.28
CA CYS A 233 6.56 5.17 8.35
C CYS A 233 5.33 4.30 8.03
N GLN A 234 4.13 4.71 8.47
CA GLN A 234 2.88 4.03 8.13
C GLN A 234 2.53 4.15 6.64
N ARG A 235 2.92 5.24 5.99
CA ARG A 235 2.69 5.46 4.56
C ARG A 235 3.70 4.72 3.68
N HIS A 236 4.92 4.51 4.18
CA HIS A 236 6.04 3.93 3.44
C HIS A 236 6.70 2.78 4.22
N MET A 237 5.91 1.76 4.57
CA MET A 237 6.37 0.64 5.42
C MET A 237 7.51 -0.19 4.81
N SER A 238 7.71 -0.09 3.50
CA SER A 238 8.69 -0.84 2.71
C SER A 238 10.03 -0.10 2.49
N GLU A 239 10.09 1.21 2.79
CA GLU A 239 11.27 2.06 2.55
C GLU A 239 12.27 2.08 3.70
#